data_AF-A0A1G6VPN1-F1
#
_entry.id   AF-A0A1G6VPN1-F1
#
_cell.length_a   1.000
_cell.length_b   1.000
_cell.length_c   1.000
_cell.angle_alpha   90.00
_cell.angle_beta   90.00
_cell.angle_gamma   90.00
#
_symmetry.space_group_name_H-M   'P 1'
#
loop_
_entity.id
_entity.type
_entity.pdbx_description
1 polymer ?
#
loop_
_entity_poly.entity_id
_entity_poly.type
_entity_poly.pdbx_seq_one_letter_code
_entity_poly.pdbx_strand_id
1 'polypeptide(L)'
;MPYFSVTCPCRKPAPGMLRQAAQDLDLALSESWMIGDSACDISAGRRAGTRTALIGSQSDAAVTPNVHRVTIADALYHVLDTLESTVTAGSRTARTGGYSSDSPS
;
A
#
# COMPACT_ATOMS: atom_id res chain seq x y z
N MET A 1 -4.61 -37.66 -0.05
CA MET A 1 -3.19 -37.26 -0.23
C MET A 1 -2.97 -35.97 0.55
N PRO A 2 -2.21 -35.93 1.67
CA PRO A 2 -2.04 -34.69 2.41
C PRO A 2 -0.93 -33.86 1.75
N TYR A 3 -1.30 -32.67 1.28
CA TYR A 3 -0.36 -31.70 0.72
C TYR A 3 0.34 -30.97 1.88
N PHE A 4 1.67 -31.04 1.95
CA PHE A 4 2.46 -30.38 2.98
C PHE A 4 2.42 -28.86 2.78
N SER A 5 1.66 -28.14 3.61
CA SER A 5 1.73 -26.68 3.67
C SER A 5 3.04 -26.28 4.37
N VAL A 6 4.12 -26.11 3.60
CA VAL A 6 5.35 -25.51 4.13
C VAL A 6 5.00 -24.12 4.67
N THR A 7 5.21 -23.89 5.96
CA THR A 7 5.09 -22.56 6.55
C THR A 7 6.26 -21.71 6.07
N CYS A 8 6.09 -20.97 4.96
CA CYS A 8 7.08 -20.01 4.49
C CYS A 8 6.73 -18.61 5.00
N PRO A 9 7.68 -17.87 5.61
CA PRO A 9 7.47 -16.44 5.90
C PRO A 9 7.34 -15.60 4.62
N CYS A 10 7.79 -16.13 3.49
CA CYS A 10 7.70 -15.51 2.17
C CYS A 10 6.31 -15.62 1.53
N ARG A 11 5.49 -16.61 1.92
CA ARG A 11 4.19 -16.84 1.29
C ARG A 11 3.10 -16.11 2.08
N LYS A 12 2.22 -15.41 1.36
CA LYS A 12 0.99 -14.84 1.91
C LYS A 12 0.23 -15.92 2.72
N PRO A 13 -0.34 -15.57 3.88
CA PRO A 13 -0.58 -14.22 4.40
C PRO A 13 0.61 -13.57 5.13
N ALA A 14 1.79 -14.20 5.16
CA ALA A 14 2.98 -13.59 5.73
C ALA A 14 3.54 -12.47 4.81
N PRO A 15 4.15 -11.42 5.37
CA PRO A 15 4.58 -10.24 4.61
C PRO A 15 5.98 -10.38 3.99
N GLY A 16 6.64 -11.53 4.12
CA GLY A 16 8.07 -11.66 3.82
C GLY A 16 8.43 -11.30 2.39
N MET A 17 7.65 -11.73 1.40
CA MET A 17 7.87 -11.37 -0.01
C MET A 17 7.74 -9.86 -0.27
N LEU A 18 6.80 -9.17 0.39
CA LEU A 18 6.63 -7.73 0.22
C LEU A 18 7.78 -6.95 0.86
N ARG A 19 8.24 -7.39 2.04
CA ARG A 19 9.40 -6.79 2.71
C ARG A 19 10.69 -7.00 1.92
N GLN A 20 10.85 -8.18 1.31
CA GLN A 20 11.99 -8.44 0.43
C GLN A 20 11.96 -7.52 -0.80
N ALA A 21 10.80 -7.41 -1.47
CA ALA A 21 10.65 -6.51 -2.61
C ALA A 21 10.96 -5.04 -2.24
N ALA A 22 10.59 -4.60 -1.04
CA ALA A 22 10.93 -3.26 -0.56
C ALA A 22 12.43 -3.04 -0.41
N GLN A 23 13.17 -4.06 0.03
CA GLN A 23 14.63 -4.00 0.14
C GLN A 23 15.31 -4.05 -1.23
N ASP A 24 14.85 -4.95 -2.11
CA ASP A 24 15.46 -5.17 -3.42
C ASP A 24 15.27 -3.97 -4.36
N LEU A 25 14.17 -3.23 -4.18
CA LEU A 25 13.76 -2.13 -5.05
C LEU A 25 13.80 -0.75 -4.38
N ASP A 26 14.29 -0.66 -3.14
CA ASP A 26 14.33 0.56 -2.31
C ASP A 26 12.97 1.30 -2.25
N LEU A 27 11.90 0.55 -1.92
CA LEU A 27 10.54 1.07 -1.90
C LEU A 27 10.03 1.37 -0.49
N ALA A 28 9.37 2.51 -0.32
CA ALA A 28 8.61 2.82 0.88
C ALA A 28 7.27 2.05 0.89
N LEU A 29 7.17 0.99 1.69
CA LEU A 29 5.94 0.17 1.79
C LEU A 29 4.72 0.99 2.24
N SER A 30 4.91 1.97 3.12
CA SER A 30 3.83 2.87 3.60
C SER A 30 3.21 3.73 2.51
N GLU A 31 3.94 3.96 1.42
CA GLU A 31 3.50 4.72 0.24
C GLU A 31 3.08 3.79 -0.91
N SER A 32 3.24 2.48 -0.71
CA SER A 32 2.93 1.45 -1.69
C SER A 32 1.53 0.85 -1.48
N TRP A 33 1.03 0.23 -2.54
CA TRP A 33 -0.25 -0.49 -2.54
C TRP A 33 -0.03 -1.99 -2.80
N MET A 34 -0.69 -2.81 -1.99
CA MET A 34 -0.90 -4.23 -2.26
C MET A 34 -2.30 -4.41 -2.86
N ILE A 35 -2.36 -4.81 -4.12
CA ILE A 35 -3.62 -5.07 -4.84
C ILE A 35 -3.72 -6.58 -5.05
N GLY A 36 -4.86 -7.17 -4.67
CA GLY A 36 -5.08 -8.61 -4.82
C GLY A 36 -6.55 -8.99 -4.71
N ASP A 37 -6.87 -10.25 -4.94
CA ASP A 37 -8.23 -10.79 -5.02
C ASP A 37 -8.62 -11.66 -3.82
N SER A 38 -7.68 -11.92 -2.90
CA SER A 38 -7.89 -12.80 -1.76
C SER A 38 -7.64 -12.13 -0.41
N ALA A 39 -8.22 -12.71 0.64
CA ALA A 39 -7.94 -12.28 2.01
C ALA A 39 -6.47 -12.45 2.43
N CYS A 40 -5.76 -13.40 1.82
CA CYS A 40 -4.34 -13.62 2.02
C CYS A 40 -3.51 -12.43 1.51
N ASP A 41 -3.91 -11.81 0.39
CA ASP A 41 -3.28 -10.61 -0.15
C ASP A 41 -3.42 -9.42 0.79
N ILE A 42 -4.65 -9.19 1.23
CA ILE A 42 -4.97 -8.08 2.14
C ILE A 42 -4.25 -8.27 3.48
N SER A 43 -4.25 -9.49 4.01
CA SER A 43 -3.48 -9.84 5.21
C SER A 43 -1.99 -9.54 5.04
N ALA A 44 -1.39 -9.95 3.93
CA ALA A 44 0.04 -9.76 3.69
C ALA A 44 0.38 -8.27 3.57
N GLY A 45 -0.39 -7.51 2.77
CA GLY A 45 -0.19 -6.07 2.60
C GLY A 45 -0.31 -5.30 3.92
N ARG A 46 -1.36 -5.57 4.71
CA ARG A 46 -1.54 -4.95 6.03
C ARG A 46 -0.38 -5.24 6.98
N ARG A 47 0.10 -6.50 7.03
CA ARG A 47 1.26 -6.89 7.86
C ARG A 47 2.59 -6.30 7.36
N ALA A 48 2.68 -6.02 6.06
CA ALA A 48 3.83 -5.37 5.45
C ALA A 48 3.80 -3.84 5.66
N GLY A 49 2.64 -3.26 5.94
CA GLY A 49 2.46 -1.81 6.13
C GLY A 49 2.05 -1.07 4.85
N THR A 50 1.61 -1.79 3.81
CA THR A 50 1.09 -1.17 2.59
C THR A 50 -0.36 -0.75 2.76
N ARG A 51 -0.81 0.15 1.88
CA ARG A 51 -2.24 0.29 1.59
C ARG A 51 -2.72 -0.97 0.87
N THR A 52 -4.00 -1.29 0.93
CA THR A 52 -4.55 -2.53 0.39
C THR A 52 -5.81 -2.31 -0.43
N ALA A 53 -5.86 -2.91 -1.62
CA ALA A 53 -7.05 -2.93 -2.46
C ALA A 53 -7.46 -4.39 -2.74
N LEU A 54 -8.70 -4.73 -2.40
CA LEU A 54 -9.32 -6.01 -2.75
C LEU A 54 -10.04 -5.87 -4.10
N ILE A 55 -9.84 -6.83 -4.99
CA ILE A 55 -10.49 -6.91 -6.29
C ILE A 55 -11.42 -8.11 -6.34
N GLY A 56 -12.61 -7.92 -6.90
CA GLY A 56 -13.58 -8.98 -7.14
C GLY A 56 -14.92 -8.68 -6.50
N SER A 57 -15.94 -9.46 -6.86
CA SER A 57 -17.31 -9.26 -6.38
C SER A 57 -17.52 -9.67 -4.93
N GLN A 58 -16.63 -10.53 -4.39
CA GLN A 58 -16.75 -11.06 -3.04
C GLN A 58 -15.77 -10.34 -2.13
N SER A 59 -16.27 -9.81 -1.02
CA SER A 59 -15.45 -9.38 0.11
C SER A 59 -15.33 -10.50 1.13
N ASP A 60 -14.15 -10.66 1.70
CA ASP A 60 -13.96 -11.53 2.86
C ASP A 60 -14.07 -10.68 4.13
N ALA A 61 -15.06 -10.95 4.98
CA ALA A 61 -15.26 -10.22 6.22
C ALA A 61 -14.10 -10.41 7.22
N ALA A 62 -13.25 -11.43 7.04
CA ALA A 62 -12.10 -11.68 7.90
C ALA A 62 -11.01 -10.60 7.79
N VAL A 63 -10.98 -9.83 6.69
CA VAL A 63 -9.99 -8.77 6.48
C VAL A 63 -10.60 -7.53 5.86
N THR A 64 -10.32 -6.36 6.44
CA THR A 64 -10.80 -5.09 5.89
C THR A 64 -9.71 -4.45 5.02
N PRO A 65 -9.90 -4.38 3.69
CA PRO A 65 -8.99 -3.64 2.82
C PRO A 65 -9.21 -2.12 2.98
N ASN A 66 -8.28 -1.30 2.51
CA ASN A 66 -8.52 0.15 2.41
C ASN A 66 -9.56 0.44 1.33
N VAL A 67 -9.57 -0.36 0.27
CA VAL A 67 -10.42 -0.18 -0.91
C VAL A 67 -10.91 -1.54 -1.38
N HIS A 68 -12.18 -1.64 -1.80
CA HIS A 68 -12.72 -2.82 -2.46
C HIS A 68 -13.39 -2.41 -3.77
N ARG A 69 -12.97 -3.02 -4.88
CA ARG A 69 -13.51 -2.78 -6.23
C ARG A 69 -13.75 -4.10 -6.95
N VAL A 70 -14.62 -4.08 -7.96
CA VAL A 70 -14.92 -5.28 -8.74
C VAL A 70 -13.83 -5.54 -9.79
N THR A 71 -13.31 -4.48 -10.41
CA THR A 71 -12.31 -4.59 -11.48
C THR A 71 -10.97 -3.99 -11.08
N ILE A 72 -9.90 -4.47 -11.72
CA ILE A 72 -8.55 -3.88 -11.58
C ILE A 72 -8.55 -2.43 -12.05
N ALA A 73 -9.25 -2.12 -13.15
CA ALA A 73 -9.33 -0.77 -13.68
C ALA A 73 -9.87 0.21 -12.64
N ASP A 74 -10.98 -0.13 -11.98
CA ASP A 74 -11.58 0.71 -10.94
C ASP A 74 -10.65 0.92 -9.74
N ALA A 75 -9.91 -0.13 -9.37
CA ALA A 75 -8.94 -0.01 -8.29
C ALA A 75 -7.76 0.88 -8.68
N LEU A 76 -7.22 0.74 -9.89
CA LEU A 76 -6.14 1.58 -10.39
C LEU A 76 -6.57 3.04 -10.48
N TYR A 77 -7.76 3.33 -11.00
CA TYR A 77 -8.30 4.69 -11.03
C TYR A 77 -8.38 5.29 -9.63
N HIS A 78 -8.82 4.51 -8.65
CA HIS A 78 -8.91 4.99 -7.27
C HIS A 78 -7.54 5.18 -6.61
N VAL A 79 -6.56 4.34 -6.92
CA VAL A 79 -5.16 4.52 -6.47
C VAL A 79 -4.61 5.83 -7.02
N LEU A 80 -4.78 6.09 -8.32
CA LEU A 80 -4.31 7.32 -8.97
C LEU A 80 -4.94 8.57 -8.35
N ASP A 81 -6.27 8.58 -8.22
CA ASP A 81 -7.02 9.68 -7.58
C ASP A 81 -6.56 9.95 -6.13
N THR A 82 -6.28 8.88 -5.37
CA THR A 82 -5.74 9.00 -4.02
C THR A 82 -4.36 9.64 -4.02
N LEU A 83 -3.48 9.24 -4.94
CA LEU A 83 -2.12 9.77 -5.03
C LEU A 83 -2.14 11.26 -5.40
N GLU A 84 -2.93 11.66 -6.39
CA GLU A 84 -3.11 13.06 -6.80
C GLU A 84 -3.61 13.93 -5.63
N SER A 85 -4.54 13.41 -4.85
CA SER A 85 -5.06 14.07 -3.65
C SER A 85 -3.98 14.24 -2.57
N THR A 86 -3.15 13.21 -2.33
CA THR A 86 -2.06 13.28 -1.33
C THR A 86 -0.95 14.25 -1.72
N VAL A 87 -0.59 14.32 -3.01
CA VAL A 87 0.41 15.28 -3.53
C VAL A 87 -0.09 16.72 -3.35
N THR A 88 -1.35 16.96 -3.67
CA THR A 88 -1.98 18.28 -3.51
C THR A 88 -2.01 18.71 -2.05
N ALA A 89 -2.33 17.80 -1.13
CA ALA A 89 -2.31 18.07 0.30
C ALA A 89 -0.89 18.32 0.84
N GLY A 90 0.11 17.55 0.39
CA GLY A 90 1.51 17.71 0.76
C GLY A 90 2.09 19.06 0.30
N SER A 91 1.78 19.51 -0.92
CA SER A 91 2.26 20.79 -1.45
C SER A 91 1.72 22.04 -0.70
N ARG A 92 0.65 21.91 0.09
CA ARG A 92 0.12 23.01 0.91
C ARG A 92 0.90 23.24 2.20
N THR A 93 1.66 22.26 2.69
CA THR A 93 2.44 22.38 3.93
C THR A 93 3.85 22.92 3.72
N ALA A 94 4.39 22.85 2.49
CA ALA A 94 5.74 23.32 2.16
C ALA A 94 5.90 24.85 1.98
N ARG A 95 4.86 25.67 2.20
CA ARG A 95 4.86 27.13 1.93
C ARG A 95 5.02 28.04 3.16
N THR A 96 5.50 27.51 4.28
CA THR A 96 5.85 28.29 5.49
C THR A 96 7.32 28.13 5.87
N GLY A 97 8.21 28.40 4.92
CA GLY A 97 9.63 28.66 5.16
C GLY A 97 9.93 30.08 4.72
N GLY A 98 9.74 31.04 5.62
CA GLY A 98 9.95 32.46 5.36
C GLY A 98 11.41 32.77 5.04
N TYR A 99 11.60 33.65 4.07
CA TYR A 99 12.82 34.41 3.86
C TYR A 99 13.07 35.26 5.12
N SER A 100 14.06 34.90 5.94
CA SER A 100 14.64 35.83 6.91
C SER A 100 15.95 36.35 6.31
N SER A 101 15.81 37.42 5.56
CA SER A 101 16.89 38.36 5.27
C SER A 101 17.31 39.02 6.58
N ASP A 102 18.54 38.78 7.03
CA ASP A 102 19.27 39.70 7.92
C ASP A 102 20.77 39.55 7.66
N SER A 103 21.28 40.41 6.78
CA SER A 103 22.63 40.99 6.83
C SER A 103 22.46 42.44 7.30
N PRO A 104 23.49 43.21 7.72
CA PRO A 104 24.89 42.86 8.05
C PRO A 104 25.35 43.43 9.41
N SER A 105 26.54 43.06 9.86
CA SER A 105 27.54 43.95 10.50
C SER A 105 28.93 43.31 10.43
#